data_AF-A0A957Q7J7-F1
#
_entry.id   AF-A0A957Q7J7-F1
#
_cell.length_a   1.000
_cell.length_b   1.000
_cell.length_c   1.000
_cell.angle_alpha   90.00
_cell.angle_beta   90.00
_cell.angle_gamma   90.00
#
_symmetry.space_group_name_H-M   'P 1'
#
loop_
_entity.id
_entity.type
_entity.pdbx_description
1 polymer ?
#
loop_
_entity_poly.entity_id
_entity_poly.type
_entity_poly.pdbx_seq_one_letter_code
_entity_poly.pdbx_strand_id
1 'polypeptide(L)' 'DVEVELIISHAKHFLRGSHNNFQKLREILQDAQKKGTHVLVTESDENDIIDVRPIGGTVEGGQK' A
#
# COMPACT_ATOMS: atom_id res chain seq x y z
N ASP A 1 9.89 1.29 11.08
CA ASP A 1 8.66 0.77 10.46
C ASP A 1 7.83 1.90 9.90
N VAL A 2 6.95 1.61 8.95
CA VAL A 2 5.99 2.56 8.37
C VAL A 2 4.59 1.98 8.55
N GLU A 3 3.71 2.73 9.19
CA GLU A 3 2.29 2.40 9.28
C GLU A 3 1.59 2.83 7.99
N VAL A 4 0.76 1.94 7.45
CA VAL A 4 0.04 2.12 6.19
C VAL A 4 -1.44 1.87 6.45
N GLU A 5 -2.28 2.86 6.17
CA GLU A 5 -3.72 2.72 6.24
C GLU A 5 -4.29 2.62 4.82
N LEU A 6 -5.04 1.55 4.56
CA LEU A 6 -5.70 1.33 3.27
C LEU A 6 -7.17 1.75 3.39
N ILE A 7 -7.59 2.70 2.55
CA ILE A 7 -8.93 3.32 2.56
C ILE A 7 -10.06 2.28 2.61
N ILE A 8 -9.92 1.16 1.89
CA ILE A 8 -10.97 0.14 1.76
C ILE A 8 -10.99 -0.80 2.98
N SER A 9 -9.88 -0.93 3.69
CA SER A 9 -9.72 -1.96 4.73
C SER A 9 -10.17 -1.49 6.11
N HIS A 10 -10.20 -0.17 6.36
CA HIS A 10 -10.29 0.43 7.72
C HIS A 10 -9.36 -0.24 8.75
N ALA A 11 -8.30 -0.91 8.27
CA ALA A 11 -7.32 -1.63 9.06
C ALA A 11 -5.94 -1.01 8.84
N LYS A 12 -5.13 -1.10 9.89
CA LYS A 12 -3.77 -0.59 9.92
C LYS A 12 -2.82 -1.73 9.57
N HIS A 13 -2.05 -1.52 8.53
CA HIS A 13 -1.05 -2.44 8.01
C HIS A 13 0.34 -1.90 8.32
N PHE A 14 1.32 -2.79 8.46
CA PHE A 14 2.68 -2.38 8.83
C PHE A 14 3.68 -2.80 7.75
N LEU A 15 4.39 -1.83 7.18
CA LEU A 15 5.58 -2.11 6.40
C LEU A 15 6.80 -2.08 7.33
N ARG A 16 7.29 -3.26 7.72
CA ARG A 16 8.42 -3.43 8.64
C ARG A 16 9.75 -3.07 7.99
N GLY A 17 10.56 -2.29 8.70
CA GLY A 17 11.88 -1.86 8.20
C GLY A 17 12.87 -3.00 7.99
N SER A 18 12.65 -4.13 8.67
CA SER A 18 13.42 -5.37 8.52
C SER A 18 13.09 -6.15 7.25
N HIS A 19 12.05 -5.78 6.50
CA HIS A 19 11.68 -6.48 5.28
C HIS A 19 12.73 -6.24 4.18
N ASN A 20 13.21 -7.32 3.53
CA ASN A 20 14.28 -7.25 2.52
C ASN A 20 13.97 -6.28 1.37
N ASN A 21 12.68 -6.09 1.04
CA ASN A 21 12.22 -5.19 -0.02
C ASN A 21 11.63 -3.87 0.50
N PHE A 22 11.91 -3.49 1.75
CA PHE A 22 11.27 -2.33 2.41
C PHE A 22 11.27 -1.06 1.55
N GLN A 23 12.42 -0.65 1.02
CA GLN A 23 12.53 0.58 0.23
C GLN A 23 11.65 0.54 -1.03
N LYS A 24 11.74 -0.56 -1.78
CA LYS A 24 10.94 -0.77 -3.00
C LYS A 24 9.44 -0.74 -2.72
N LEU A 25 8.98 -1.45 -1.69
CA LEU A 25 7.55 -1.48 -1.34
C LEU A 25 7.07 -0.11 -0.86
N ARG A 26 7.89 0.60 -0.08
CA ARG A 26 7.60 1.96 0.36
C ARG A 26 7.48 2.93 -0.81
N GLU A 27 8.37 2.85 -1.79
CA GLU A 27 8.34 3.69 -2.99
C GLU A 27 7.06 3.46 -3.80
N ILE A 28 6.63 2.20 -3.99
CA ILE A 28 5.38 1.87 -4.70
C ILE A 28 4.18 2.46 -3.96
N LEU A 29 4.12 2.32 -2.63
CA LEU A 29 3.04 2.88 -1.81
C LEU A 29 3.00 4.42 -1.88
N GLN A 30 4.18 5.06 -1.82
CA GLN A 30 4.29 6.52 -1.93
C GLN A 30 3.91 7.04 -3.32
N ASP A 31 4.32 6.34 -4.37
CA ASP A 31 3.97 6.68 -5.75
C ASP A 31 2.46 6.54 -5.98
N ALA A 32 1.87 5.44 -5.48
CA ALA A 32 0.43 5.22 -5.54
C ALA A 32 -0.37 6.28 -4.77
N GLN A 33 0.09 6.64 -3.57
CA GLN A 33 -0.51 7.73 -2.78
C GLN A 33 -0.45 9.06 -3.53
N LYS A 34 0.70 9.43 -4.11
CA LYS A 34 0.87 10.67 -4.87
C LYS A 34 0.00 10.71 -6.12
N LYS A 35 -0.16 9.58 -6.79
CA LYS A 35 -0.93 9.45 -8.04
C LYS A 35 -2.43 9.22 -7.80
N GLY A 36 -2.84 8.91 -6.57
CA GLY A 36 -4.20 8.50 -6.26
C GLY A 36 -4.58 7.18 -6.94
N THR A 37 -3.62 6.30 -7.20
CA THR A 37 -3.86 5.00 -7.85
C THR A 37 -4.02 3.90 -6.81
N HIS A 38 -4.85 2.90 -7.13
CA HIS A 38 -4.98 1.75 -6.24
C HIS A 38 -3.75 0.82 -6.31
N VAL A 39 -3.54 0.10 -5.22
CA VAL A 39 -2.53 -0.95 -5.09
C VAL A 39 -3.17 -2.22 -4.57
N LEU A 40 -2.64 -3.36 -4.99
CA LEU A 40 -2.87 -4.64 -4.35
C LEU A 40 -1.81 -4.81 -3.25
N VAL A 41 -2.25 -5.10 -2.03
CA VAL A 41 -1.36 -5.38 -0.89
C VAL A 41 -1.56 -6.85 -0.51
N THR A 42 -0.44 -7.54 -0.22
CA THR A 42 -0.46 -8.85 0.43
C THR A 42 0.15 -8.69 1.82
N GLU A 43 -0.54 -9.21 2.82
CA GLU A 43 -0.15 -9.16 4.22
C GLU A 43 0.07 -10.56 4.81
N SER A 44 0.80 -10.62 5.92
CA SER A 44 0.84 -11.78 6.81
C SER A 44 -0.38 -11.79 7.74
N ASP A 45 -0.55 -12.87 8.50
CA ASP A 45 -1.57 -12.98 9.55
C ASP A 45 -1.44 -11.90 10.65
N GLU A 46 -0.27 -11.25 10.77
CA GLU A 46 0.00 -10.16 11.72
C GLU A 46 -0.22 -8.76 11.12
N ASN A 47 -0.79 -8.65 9.91
CA ASN A 47 -0.97 -7.42 9.12
C ASN A 47 0.35 -6.77 8.67
N ASP A 48 1.43 -7.54 8.58
CA ASP A 48 2.68 -7.05 8.01
C ASP A 48 2.63 -7.13 6.49
N ILE A 49 2.90 -6.00 5.80
CA ILE A 49 2.95 -5.92 4.36
C ILE A 49 4.18 -6.68 3.84
N ILE A 50 3.94 -7.71 3.04
CA ILE A 50 4.99 -8.55 2.43
C ILE A 50 5.12 -8.34 0.92
N ASP A 51 4.06 -7.88 0.24
CA ASP A 51 4.09 -7.53 -1.19
C ASP A 51 3.13 -6.37 -1.52
N VAL A 52 3.51 -5.55 -2.50
CA VAL A 52 2.68 -4.46 -3.02
C VAL A 52 2.83 -4.40 -4.53
N ARG A 53 1.69 -4.43 -5.24
CA ARG A 53 1.65 -4.35 -6.70
C ARG A 53 0.73 -3.22 -7.15
N PRO A 54 1.18 -2.33 -8.05
CA PRO A 54 0.31 -1.32 -8.64
C PRO A 54 -0.75 -2.01 -9.50
N ILE A 55 -2.00 -1.58 -9.36
CA ILE A 55 -3.07 -1.97 -10.29
C ILE A 55 -3.37 -0.74 -11.14
N GLY A 56 -3.10 -0.83 -12.44
CA GLY A 56 -3.07 0.30 -13.38
C GLY A 56 -4.44 0.92 -13.72
N GLY A 57 -5.30 1.14 -12.73
CA GLY A 57 -6.54 1.88 -12.86
C GLY A 57 -6.38 3.29 -12.29
N THR A 58 -6.44 4.30 -13.14
CA THR A 58 -6.79 5.66 -12.72
C THR A 58 -8.16 5.61 -12.05
N VAL A 59 -8.30 6.25 -10.89
CA VAL A 59 -9.61 6.46 -10.27
C VAL A 59 -10.46 7.39 -11.15
N GLU A 60 -11.18 6.83 -12.12
CA GLU A 60 -12.32 7.52 -12.73
C GLU A 60 -13.53 7.38 -11.80
N GLY A 61 -13.71 8.39 -10.93
CA GLY A 61 -15.00 8.66 -10.28
C GLY A 61 -14.98 8.63 -8.76
N GLY A 62 -15.21 9.80 -8.15
CA GLY A 62 -15.55 9.85 -6.73
C GLY A 62 -15.53 11.19 -5.99
N GLN A 63 -15.86 12.33 -6.62
CA GLN A 63 -16.52 13.46 -5.92
C GLN A 63 -17.05 14.49 -6.94
N LYS A 64 -18.37 14.47 -7.15
CA LYS A 64 -19.20 15.63 -7.45
C LYS A 64 -20.26 15.71 -6.38
#